data_AF-A0A448Z825-F1
#
_entry.id   AF-A0A448Z825-F1
#
_cell.length_a   1.000
_cell.length_b   1.000
_cell.length_c   1.000
_cell.angle_alpha   90.00
_cell.angle_beta   90.00
_cell.angle_gamma   90.00
#
_symmetry.space_group_name_H-M   'P 1'
#
loop_
_entity.id
_entity.type
_entity.pdbx_description
1 polymer ?
#
loop_
_entity_poly.entity_id
_entity_poly.type
_entity_poly.pdbx_seq_one_letter_code
_entity_poly.pdbx_strand_id
1 'polypeptide(L)'
;MATTNTTNTYKQYVTLSEKALRKSRKSLDTRSLVRLAYGDDTAHIGGSDMLEGILNGVLDKISNETVLEELDRYGTTSRIVVDEGEQSQQQPQSTNSTSNDEQINRSRMMTPKERLDRIDSVISDVVEWEGRRDRREELDAESARESLDRNLLPEGVSMDQVIAHREFEEKLRAKKLLEGELQRIQEEISTLEEKRVMEQTQIREQLEKVESAEQKLEATANLCAMVTT
;
A
#
# COMPACT_ATOMS: atom_id res chain seq x y z
N MET A 1 4.92 4.09 -17.34
CA MET A 1 5.70 3.83 -16.11
C MET A 1 7.17 3.67 -16.49
N ALA A 2 7.97 4.72 -16.29
CA ALA A 2 9.41 4.64 -16.47
C ALA A 2 10.02 4.07 -15.20
N THR A 3 10.44 2.81 -15.21
CA THR A 3 11.27 2.25 -14.14
C THR A 3 12.64 2.88 -14.27
N THR A 4 12.87 3.99 -13.58
CA THR A 4 14.21 4.51 -13.38
C THR A 4 14.92 3.50 -12.49
N ASN A 5 15.65 2.57 -13.10
CA ASN A 5 16.67 1.80 -12.41
C ASN A 5 17.66 2.82 -11.86
N THR A 6 17.48 3.21 -10.59
CA THR A 6 18.41 4.05 -9.84
C THR A 6 19.69 3.24 -9.68
N THR A 7 20.49 3.25 -10.73
CA THR A 7 21.77 2.58 -10.81
C THR A 7 22.69 3.44 -9.97
N ASN A 8 23.15 2.89 -8.83
CA ASN A 8 23.99 3.55 -7.85
C ASN A 8 24.95 4.57 -8.51
N THR A 9 24.74 5.86 -8.22
CA THR A 9 25.39 6.97 -8.90
C THR A 9 26.90 6.94 -8.68
N TYR A 10 27.36 6.46 -7.52
CA TYR A 10 28.79 6.26 -7.27
C TYR A 10 29.39 5.19 -8.22
N LYS A 11 28.71 4.07 -8.43
CA LYS A 11 29.14 3.06 -9.42
C LYS A 11 29.20 3.65 -10.83
N GLN A 12 28.23 4.48 -11.21
CA GLN A 12 28.23 5.15 -12.51
C GLN A 12 29.42 6.11 -12.64
N TYR A 13 29.73 6.88 -11.60
CA TYR A 13 30.88 7.78 -11.55
C TYR A 13 32.22 7.04 -11.72
N VAL A 14 32.40 5.91 -11.03
CA VAL A 14 33.58 5.05 -11.19
C VAL A 14 33.67 4.51 -12.62
N THR A 15 32.56 4.00 -13.16
CA THR A 15 32.50 3.46 -14.53
C THR A 15 32.85 4.53 -15.57
N LEU A 16 32.37 5.77 -15.38
CA LEU A 16 32.65 6.89 -16.27
C LEU A 16 34.12 7.30 -16.20
N SER A 17 34.70 7.28 -15.00
CA SER A 17 36.12 7.56 -14.78
C SER A 17 37.00 6.50 -15.46
N GLU A 18 36.67 5.21 -15.31
CA GLU A 18 37.35 4.11 -15.99
C GLU A 18 37.27 4.25 -17.53
N LYS A 19 36.08 4.61 -18.05
CA LYS A 19 35.88 4.85 -19.48
C LYS A 19 36.70 6.03 -19.98
N ALA A 20 36.79 7.10 -19.21
CA ALA A 20 37.61 8.27 -19.52
C ALA A 20 39.10 7.92 -19.54
N LEU A 21 39.59 7.14 -18.56
CA LEU A 21 40.96 6.67 -18.49
C LEU A 21 41.33 5.77 -19.68
N ARG A 22 40.47 4.81 -20.03
CA ARG A 22 40.66 3.98 -21.24
C ARG A 22 40.70 4.81 -22.52
N LYS A 23 39.86 5.84 -22.62
CA LYS A 23 39.86 6.74 -23.78
C LYS A 23 41.13 7.59 -23.84
N SER A 24 41.58 8.11 -22.69
CA SER A 24 42.85 8.84 -22.57
C SER A 24 44.03 7.97 -22.98
N ARG A 25 44.10 6.72 -22.49
CA ARG A 25 45.12 5.75 -22.86
C ARG A 25 45.17 5.49 -24.36
N LYS A 26 44.01 5.26 -25.00
CA LYS A 26 43.91 5.05 -26.46
C LYS A 26 44.33 6.26 -27.28
N SER A 27 44.26 7.46 -26.72
CA SER A 27 44.67 8.69 -27.41
C SER A 27 46.17 8.97 -27.34
N LEU A 28 46.90 8.28 -26.46
CA LEU A 28 48.34 8.42 -26.33
C LEU A 28 49.06 7.45 -27.26
N ASP A 29 49.68 7.99 -28.31
CA ASP A 29 50.60 7.25 -29.16
C ASP A 29 51.99 7.25 -28.50
N THR A 30 52.30 6.16 -27.78
CA THR A 30 53.56 5.99 -27.05
C THR A 30 54.77 5.96 -27.97
N ARG A 31 54.63 5.47 -29.20
CA ARG A 31 55.69 5.46 -30.20
C ARG A 31 56.04 6.87 -30.65
N SER A 32 55.04 7.69 -30.94
CA SER A 32 55.25 9.10 -31.28
C SER A 32 55.82 9.89 -30.12
N LEU A 33 55.40 9.62 -28.88
CA LEU A 33 55.94 10.27 -27.68
C LEU A 33 57.41 9.91 -27.41
N VAL A 34 57.79 8.64 -27.55
CA VAL A 34 59.19 8.19 -27.39
C VAL A 34 60.07 8.82 -28.47
N ARG A 35 59.60 8.86 -29.73
CA ARG A 35 60.32 9.50 -30.82
C ARG A 35 60.45 11.01 -30.62
N LEU A 36 59.42 11.67 -30.10
CA LEU A 36 59.45 13.12 -29.83
C LEU A 36 60.41 13.47 -28.69
N ALA A 37 60.42 12.66 -27.62
CA ALA A 37 61.19 12.94 -26.42
C ALA A 37 62.68 12.55 -26.54
N TYR A 38 62.97 11.44 -27.21
CA TYR A 38 64.32 10.87 -27.29
C TYR A 38 64.91 10.88 -28.71
N GLY A 39 64.14 11.17 -29.75
CA GLY A 39 64.65 11.32 -31.12
C GLY A 39 65.51 10.14 -31.59
N ASP A 40 66.70 10.48 -32.11
CA ASP A 40 67.69 9.50 -32.60
C ASP A 40 68.47 8.82 -31.45
N ASP A 41 68.40 9.34 -30.22
CA ASP A 41 69.07 8.76 -29.04
C ASP A 41 68.41 7.44 -28.60
N THR A 42 67.21 7.15 -29.09
CA THR A 42 66.51 5.86 -28.88
C THR A 42 67.36 4.65 -29.30
N ALA A 43 68.23 4.81 -30.31
CA ALA A 43 69.15 3.77 -30.76
C ALA A 43 70.26 3.45 -29.74
N HIS A 44 70.67 4.43 -28.93
CA HIS A 44 71.72 4.26 -27.91
C HIS A 44 71.19 3.66 -26.59
N ILE A 45 69.89 3.78 -26.33
CA ILE A 45 69.24 3.35 -25.06
C ILE A 45 68.70 1.91 -25.15
N GLY A 46 69.01 1.18 -26.23
CA GLY A 46 68.56 -0.21 -26.41
C GLY A 46 67.31 -0.36 -27.29
N GLY A 47 66.94 0.67 -28.05
CA GLY A 47 65.90 0.62 -29.08
C GLY A 47 64.56 1.22 -28.63
N SER A 48 63.81 1.73 -29.61
CA SER A 48 62.49 2.35 -29.41
C SER A 48 61.47 1.39 -28.79
N ASP A 49 61.56 0.09 -29.09
CA ASP A 49 60.60 -0.91 -28.65
C ASP A 49 60.68 -1.16 -27.13
N MET A 50 61.88 -1.06 -26.54
CA MET A 50 62.07 -1.21 -25.10
C MET A 50 61.45 -0.04 -24.33
N LEU A 51 61.69 1.19 -24.79
CA LEU A 51 61.13 2.40 -24.19
C LEU A 51 59.61 2.47 -24.37
N GLU A 52 59.10 2.04 -25.52
CA GLU A 52 57.67 1.91 -25.76
C GLU A 52 57.03 0.88 -24.81
N GLY A 53 57.67 -0.28 -24.61
CA GLY A 53 57.21 -1.31 -23.68
C GLY A 53 57.16 -0.83 -22.22
N ILE A 54 58.21 -0.12 -21.76
CA ILE A 54 58.25 0.47 -20.42
C ILE A 54 57.16 1.54 -20.27
N LEU A 55 57.04 2.45 -21.23
CA LEU A 55 56.03 3.51 -21.20
C LEU A 55 54.62 2.94 -21.21
N ASN A 56 54.37 1.90 -22.01
CA ASN A 56 53.10 1.19 -22.02
C ASN A 56 52.80 0.52 -20.68
N GLY A 57 53.78 -0.16 -20.07
CA GLY A 57 53.62 -0.77 -18.76
C GLY A 57 53.36 0.24 -17.64
N VAL A 58 54.03 1.39 -17.66
CA VAL A 58 53.79 2.48 -16.70
C VAL A 58 52.39 3.07 -16.89
N LEU A 59 51.98 3.34 -18.13
CA LEU A 59 50.66 3.91 -18.41
C LEU A 59 49.52 2.96 -18.05
N ASP A 60 49.68 1.66 -18.27
CA ASP A 60 48.68 0.65 -17.91
C ASP A 60 48.58 0.50 -16.38
N LYS A 61 49.71 0.57 -15.68
CA LYS A 61 49.75 0.58 -14.21
C LYS A 61 49.08 1.81 -13.62
N ILE A 62 49.34 2.99 -14.18
CA ILE A 62 48.70 4.24 -13.76
C ILE A 62 47.19 4.17 -14.02
N SER A 63 46.75 3.72 -15.21
CA SER A 63 45.34 3.76 -15.58
C SER A 63 44.48 2.71 -14.88
N ASN A 64 45.01 1.50 -14.67
CA ASN A 64 44.20 0.37 -14.20
C ASN A 64 44.35 0.12 -12.69
N GLU A 65 45.50 0.44 -12.10
CA GLU A 65 45.75 0.18 -10.68
C GLU A 65 45.71 1.49 -9.91
N THR A 66 46.66 2.41 -10.17
CA THR A 66 46.89 3.54 -9.26
C THR A 66 45.73 4.53 -9.19
N VAL A 67 45.17 4.94 -10.35
CA VAL A 67 44.11 5.95 -10.35
C VAL A 67 42.77 5.39 -9.85
N LEU A 68 42.44 4.14 -10.18
CA LEU A 68 41.18 3.53 -9.75
C LEU A 68 41.19 3.18 -8.26
N GLU A 69 42.31 2.69 -7.74
CA GLU A 69 42.49 2.42 -6.30
C GLU A 69 42.43 3.71 -5.48
N GLU A 70 43.13 4.77 -5.92
CA GLU A 70 43.05 6.07 -5.25
C GLU A 70 41.62 6.65 -5.33
N LEU A 71 40.94 6.52 -6.47
CA LEU A 71 39.55 6.97 -6.62
C LEU A 71 38.62 6.29 -5.60
N ASP A 72 38.75 4.98 -5.41
CA ASP A 72 37.94 4.25 -4.43
C ASP A 72 38.33 4.60 -2.99
N ARG A 73 39.63 4.80 -2.73
CA ARG A 73 40.15 5.22 -1.43
C ARG A 73 39.63 6.60 -1.02
N TYR A 74 39.66 7.58 -1.92
CA TYR A 74 39.06 8.91 -1.68
C TYR A 74 37.54 8.84 -1.57
N GLY A 75 36.91 7.92 -2.31
CA GLY A 75 35.47 7.70 -2.25
C GLY A 75 34.99 7.14 -0.92
N THR A 76 35.82 6.36 -0.22
CA THR A 76 35.46 5.58 0.97
C THR A 76 36.11 6.03 2.29
N THR A 77 37.14 6.88 2.24
CA THR A 77 37.81 7.33 3.46
C THR A 77 37.19 8.62 3.99
N SER A 78 36.64 8.57 5.22
CA SER A 78 36.17 9.79 5.90
C SER A 78 37.38 10.58 6.42
N ARG A 79 37.49 11.87 6.08
CA ARG A 79 38.44 12.76 6.75
C ARG A 79 37.95 13.01 8.18
N ILE A 80 38.71 12.54 9.16
CA ILE A 80 38.59 13.01 10.54
C ILE A 80 39.25 14.40 10.56
N VAL A 81 38.47 15.45 10.75
CA VAL A 81 39.03 16.75 11.14
C VAL A 81 39.43 16.59 12.60
N VAL A 82 40.71 16.39 12.86
CA VAL A 82 41.25 16.63 14.20
C VAL A 82 41.30 18.14 14.33
N ASP A 83 40.41 18.66 15.17
CA ASP A 83 40.36 20.07 15.54
C ASP A 83 41.63 20.39 16.34
N GLU A 84 42.68 20.88 15.68
CA GLU A 84 43.86 21.42 16.36
C GLU A 84 43.51 22.81 16.91
N GLY A 85 42.85 22.82 18.07
CA GLY A 85 42.38 24.04 18.73
C GLY A 85 42.16 23.90 20.23
N GLU A 86 43.25 24.04 20.99
CA GLU A 86 43.33 24.60 22.35
C GLU A 86 42.80 23.83 23.60
N GLN A 87 43.53 24.06 24.71
CA GLN A 87 43.25 23.88 26.15
C GLN A 87 43.63 22.52 26.77
N SER A 88 44.73 22.43 27.54
CA SER A 88 44.97 22.91 28.93
C SER A 88 44.11 22.21 30.00
N GLN A 89 44.78 21.39 30.82
CA GLN A 89 44.50 21.00 32.23
C GLN A 89 43.03 20.90 32.71
N GLN A 90 42.59 19.68 33.08
CA GLN A 90 42.27 19.25 34.46
C GLN A 90 41.61 17.86 34.48
N GLN A 91 41.82 17.14 35.59
CA GLN A 91 41.48 15.73 35.85
C GLN A 91 40.11 15.60 36.59
N PRO A 92 39.64 14.40 37.00
CA PRO A 92 38.55 13.64 36.37
C PRO A 92 37.29 13.48 37.26
N GLN A 93 36.06 13.44 36.69
CA GLN A 93 34.90 12.84 37.38
C GLN A 93 33.86 12.21 36.42
N SER A 94 33.72 10.89 36.58
CA SER A 94 32.50 10.05 36.67
C SER A 94 31.29 10.23 35.72
N THR A 95 30.93 9.07 35.14
CA THR A 95 29.57 8.54 34.83
C THR A 95 28.70 9.29 33.81
N ASN A 96 28.63 8.75 32.58
CA ASN A 96 27.38 8.30 31.95
C ASN A 96 27.67 7.62 30.61
N SER A 97 27.49 6.29 30.57
CA SER A 97 27.78 5.43 29.44
C SER A 97 26.56 5.29 28.52
N THR A 98 26.12 6.35 27.85
CA THR A 98 25.12 6.21 26.75
C THR A 98 25.07 7.33 25.71
N SER A 99 26.03 8.27 25.66
CA SER A 99 25.93 9.43 24.76
C SER A 99 27.11 9.67 23.82
N ASN A 100 28.17 8.84 23.86
CA ASN A 100 29.36 9.09 23.02
C ASN A 100 29.21 8.60 21.58
N ASP A 101 28.49 7.51 21.32
CA ASP A 101 28.40 6.95 19.95
C ASP A 101 27.51 7.79 19.01
N GLU A 102 26.48 8.46 19.53
CA GLU A 102 25.64 9.38 18.73
C GLU A 102 26.32 10.73 18.47
N GLN A 103 27.19 11.21 19.37
CA GLN A 103 27.94 12.44 19.14
C GLN A 103 29.12 12.24 18.18
N ILE A 104 29.78 11.07 18.20
CA ILE A 104 30.86 10.73 17.25
C ILE A 104 30.31 10.62 15.81
N ASN A 105 29.09 10.12 15.63
CA ASN A 105 28.45 10.03 14.30
C ASN A 105 27.98 11.38 13.73
N ARG A 106 27.78 12.42 14.56
CA ARG A 106 27.42 13.76 14.06
C ARG A 106 28.60 14.56 13.53
N SER A 107 29.82 14.25 13.99
CA SER A 107 31.05 14.97 13.60
C SER A 107 31.85 14.30 12.47
N ARG A 108 31.42 13.13 11.99
CA ARG A 108 32.07 12.45 10.87
C ARG A 108 31.55 13.04 9.55
N MET A 109 32.42 13.72 8.79
CA MET A 109 32.06 14.13 7.44
C MET A 109 31.76 12.89 6.59
N MET A 110 30.58 12.85 5.98
CA MET A 110 30.19 11.79 5.05
C MET A 110 31.20 11.70 3.92
N THR A 111 31.59 10.47 3.59
CA THR A 111 32.45 10.18 2.44
C THR A 111 31.73 10.55 1.14
N PRO A 112 32.45 10.83 0.05
CA PRO A 112 31.82 11.09 -1.25
C PRO A 112 30.87 9.98 -1.70
N LYS A 113 31.21 8.70 -1.41
CA LYS A 113 30.34 7.56 -1.68
C LYS A 113 29.05 7.62 -0.86
N GLU A 114 29.14 7.79 0.46
CA GLU A 114 27.97 7.89 1.33
C GLU A 114 27.08 9.08 0.97
N ARG A 115 27.67 10.20 0.52
CA ARG A 115 26.91 11.37 0.05
C ARG A 115 26.12 11.05 -1.22
N LEU A 116 26.72 10.36 -2.17
CA LEU A 116 26.05 9.95 -3.42
C LEU A 116 24.98 8.89 -3.14
N ASP A 117 25.27 7.91 -2.28
CA ASP A 117 24.30 6.90 -1.85
C ASP A 117 23.10 7.55 -1.13
N ARG A 118 23.34 8.60 -0.33
CA ARG A 118 22.27 9.38 0.31
C ARG A 118 21.45 10.17 -0.69
N ILE A 119 22.08 10.76 -1.71
CA ILE A 119 21.37 11.45 -2.80
C ILE A 119 20.47 10.45 -3.55
N ASP A 120 20.99 9.27 -3.87
CA ASP A 120 20.21 8.21 -4.54
C ASP A 120 19.01 7.78 -3.71
N SER A 121 19.18 7.63 -2.39
CA SER A 121 18.07 7.35 -1.47
C SER A 121 17.01 8.45 -1.51
N VAL A 122 17.42 9.72 -1.40
CA VAL A 122 16.47 10.85 -1.41
C VAL A 122 15.74 10.95 -2.75
N ILE A 123 16.43 10.75 -3.87
CA ILE A 123 15.80 10.74 -5.19
C ILE A 123 14.78 9.61 -5.28
N SER A 124 15.13 8.41 -4.81
CA SER A 124 14.21 7.27 -4.77
C SER A 124 12.97 7.57 -3.94
N ASP A 125 13.14 8.17 -2.76
CA ASP A 125 12.04 8.55 -1.88
C ASP A 125 11.11 9.58 -2.54
N VAL A 126 11.67 10.56 -3.24
CA VAL A 126 10.90 11.58 -3.97
C VAL A 126 10.12 10.95 -5.12
N VAL A 127 10.74 10.09 -5.92
CA VAL A 127 10.07 9.39 -7.04
C VAL A 127 8.92 8.52 -6.53
N GLU A 128 9.13 7.80 -5.41
CA GLU A 128 8.06 7.02 -4.79
C GLU A 128 6.94 7.91 -4.25
N TRP A 129 7.29 9.05 -3.66
CA TRP A 129 6.32 10.01 -3.15
C TRP A 129 5.48 10.64 -4.28
N GLU A 130 6.10 11.05 -5.38
CA GLU A 130 5.42 11.55 -6.58
C GLU A 130 4.51 10.47 -7.17
N GLY A 131 4.99 9.24 -7.33
CA GLY A 131 4.18 8.13 -7.81
C GLY A 131 2.99 7.77 -6.90
N ARG A 132 3.08 8.06 -5.59
CA ARG A 132 1.96 7.96 -4.64
C ARG A 132 1.03 9.18 -4.72
N ARG A 133 1.54 10.36 -5.06
CA ARG A 133 0.72 11.57 -5.26
C ARG A 133 -0.15 11.41 -6.51
N ASP A 134 0.45 11.03 -7.64
CA ASP A 134 -0.26 10.89 -8.91
C ASP A 134 -1.39 9.86 -8.83
N ARG A 135 -1.15 8.71 -8.18
CA ARG A 135 -2.20 7.71 -7.94
C ARG A 135 -3.35 8.22 -7.08
N ARG A 136 -3.07 9.10 -6.12
CA ARG A 136 -4.13 9.72 -5.29
C ARG A 136 -4.91 10.74 -6.09
N GLU A 137 -4.24 11.54 -6.91
CA GLU A 137 -4.91 12.49 -7.82
C GLU A 137 -5.78 11.76 -8.86
N GLU A 138 -5.32 10.62 -9.39
CA GLU A 138 -6.12 9.77 -10.28
C GLU A 138 -7.37 9.22 -9.58
N LEU A 139 -7.23 8.69 -8.36
CA LEU A 139 -8.35 8.19 -7.56
C LEU A 139 -9.35 9.29 -7.19
N ASP A 140 -8.86 10.48 -6.84
CA ASP A 140 -9.72 11.64 -6.55
C ASP A 140 -10.47 12.09 -7.81
N ALA A 141 -9.82 12.10 -8.98
CA ALA A 141 -10.45 12.42 -10.25
C ALA A 141 -11.51 11.39 -10.66
N GLU A 142 -11.24 10.10 -10.47
CA GLU A 142 -12.21 9.01 -10.68
C GLU A 142 -13.39 9.14 -9.72
N SER A 143 -13.13 9.39 -8.43
CA SER A 143 -14.17 9.57 -7.43
C SER A 143 -15.04 10.80 -7.70
N ALA A 144 -14.44 11.90 -8.16
CA ALA A 144 -15.15 13.10 -8.58
C ALA A 144 -16.03 12.83 -9.81
N ARG A 145 -15.51 12.09 -10.80
CA ARG A 145 -16.29 11.64 -11.97
C ARG A 145 -17.45 10.74 -11.58
N GLU A 146 -17.20 9.74 -10.74
CA GLU A 146 -18.24 8.84 -10.26
C GLU A 146 -19.31 9.59 -9.46
N SER A 147 -18.92 10.57 -8.65
CA SER A 147 -19.83 11.42 -7.90
C SER A 147 -20.66 12.34 -8.82
N LEU A 148 -20.06 12.84 -9.90
CA LEU A 148 -20.77 13.58 -10.94
C LEU A 148 -21.74 12.66 -11.68
N ASP A 149 -21.30 11.50 -12.15
CA ASP A 149 -22.12 10.55 -12.90
C ASP A 149 -23.29 9.99 -12.07
N ARG A 150 -23.09 9.77 -10.76
CA ARG A 150 -24.17 9.39 -9.84
C ARG A 150 -25.18 10.51 -9.58
N ASN A 151 -24.78 11.78 -9.72
CA ASN A 151 -25.63 12.94 -9.49
C ASN A 151 -26.19 13.54 -10.80
N LEU A 152 -25.62 13.21 -11.95
CA LEU A 152 -26.11 13.58 -13.26
C LEU A 152 -27.26 12.64 -13.62
N LEU A 153 -28.46 13.20 -13.70
CA LEU A 153 -29.60 12.51 -14.27
C LEU A 153 -29.32 12.21 -15.76
N PRO A 154 -29.73 11.05 -16.28
CA PRO A 154 -29.63 10.75 -17.71
C PRO A 154 -30.27 11.89 -18.52
N GLU A 155 -29.67 12.25 -19.66
CA GLU A 155 -30.18 13.33 -20.51
C GLU A 155 -31.68 13.11 -20.81
N GLY A 156 -32.50 14.13 -20.53
CA GLY A 156 -33.96 14.08 -20.69
C GLY A 156 -34.76 13.66 -19.45
N VAL A 157 -34.11 13.23 -18.37
CA VAL A 157 -34.77 12.94 -17.09
C VAL A 157 -34.68 14.16 -16.17
N SER A 158 -35.83 14.74 -15.84
CA SER A 158 -35.89 15.87 -14.89
C SER A 158 -35.83 15.36 -13.44
N MET A 159 -35.32 16.21 -12.53
CA MET A 159 -35.28 15.89 -11.10
C MET A 159 -36.66 15.58 -10.53
N ASP A 160 -37.69 16.28 -11.01
CA ASP A 160 -39.08 16.07 -10.62
C ASP A 160 -39.57 14.66 -10.98
N GLN A 161 -39.14 14.10 -12.11
CA GLN A 161 -39.48 12.72 -12.50
C GLN A 161 -38.82 11.70 -11.58
N VAL A 162 -37.59 11.95 -11.12
CA VAL A 162 -36.90 11.05 -10.18
C VAL A 162 -37.53 11.10 -8.79
N ILE A 163 -37.91 12.30 -8.32
CA ILE A 163 -38.64 12.47 -7.06
C ILE A 163 -39.98 11.72 -7.15
N ALA A 164 -40.75 11.94 -8.22
CA ALA A 164 -42.02 11.27 -8.43
C ALA A 164 -41.87 9.73 -8.50
N HIS A 165 -40.81 9.23 -9.13
CA HIS A 165 -40.52 7.79 -9.18
C HIS A 165 -40.18 7.23 -7.79
N ARG A 166 -39.36 7.92 -7.00
CA ARG A 166 -39.04 7.51 -5.62
C ARG A 166 -40.28 7.50 -4.73
N GLU A 167 -41.11 8.53 -4.80
CA GLU A 167 -42.38 8.57 -4.09
C GLU A 167 -43.31 7.43 -4.50
N PHE A 168 -43.34 7.11 -5.80
CA PHE A 168 -44.12 5.99 -6.31
C PHE A 168 -43.59 4.64 -5.79
N GLU A 169 -42.27 4.44 -5.76
CA GLU A 169 -41.67 3.23 -5.18
C GLU A 169 -41.98 3.08 -3.69
N GLU A 170 -41.90 4.16 -2.92
CA GLU A 170 -42.22 4.15 -1.49
C GLU A 170 -43.70 3.79 -1.28
N LYS A 171 -44.60 4.42 -2.04
CA LYS A 171 -46.03 4.08 -2.04
C LYS A 171 -46.27 2.62 -2.42
N LEU A 172 -45.52 2.09 -3.39
CA LEU A 172 -45.64 0.69 -3.82
C LEU A 172 -45.16 -0.28 -2.72
N ARG A 173 -44.08 0.04 -2.01
CA ARG A 173 -43.61 -0.76 -0.86
C ARG A 173 -44.61 -0.74 0.29
N ALA A 174 -45.13 0.44 0.63
CA ALA A 174 -46.15 0.59 1.67
C ALA A 174 -47.42 -0.20 1.31
N LYS A 175 -47.87 -0.14 0.05
CA LYS A 175 -49.01 -0.93 -0.43
C LYS A 175 -48.77 -2.43 -0.26
N LYS A 176 -47.60 -2.94 -0.66
CA LYS A 176 -47.27 -4.38 -0.53
C LYS A 176 -47.24 -4.85 0.93
N LEU A 177 -46.76 -4.00 1.85
CA LEU A 177 -46.78 -4.29 3.29
C LEU A 177 -48.22 -4.40 3.81
N LEU A 178 -49.07 -3.42 3.48
CA LEU A 178 -50.47 -3.42 3.87
C LEU A 178 -51.24 -4.61 3.27
N GLU A 179 -50.97 -5.00 2.03
CA GLU A 179 -51.56 -6.19 1.41
C GLU A 179 -51.15 -7.47 2.16
N GLY A 180 -49.90 -7.57 2.61
CA GLY A 180 -49.43 -8.70 3.42
C GLY A 180 -50.08 -8.74 4.81
N GLU A 181 -50.25 -7.58 5.46
CA GLU A 181 -50.96 -7.50 6.75
C GLU A 181 -52.44 -7.87 6.61
N LEU A 182 -53.10 -7.40 5.55
CA LEU A 182 -54.49 -7.77 5.25
C LEU A 182 -54.63 -9.27 5.03
N GLN A 183 -53.74 -9.91 4.27
CA GLN A 183 -53.76 -11.36 4.09
C GLN A 183 -53.60 -12.11 5.41
N ARG A 184 -52.66 -11.67 6.26
CA ARG A 184 -52.47 -12.28 7.60
C ARG A 184 -53.72 -12.17 8.47
N ILE A 185 -54.37 -11.01 8.50
CA ILE A 185 -55.61 -10.81 9.26
C ILE A 185 -56.73 -11.68 8.69
N GLN A 186 -56.82 -11.81 7.36
CA GLN A 186 -57.81 -12.66 6.70
C GLN A 186 -57.65 -14.13 7.09
N GLU A 187 -56.41 -14.62 7.13
CA GLU A 187 -56.09 -15.98 7.59
C GLU A 187 -56.46 -16.16 9.06
N GLU A 188 -56.12 -15.19 9.92
CA GLU A 188 -56.48 -15.23 11.33
C GLU A 188 -57.99 -15.29 11.53
N ILE A 189 -58.76 -14.46 10.82
CA ILE A 189 -60.23 -14.50 10.84
C ILE A 189 -60.74 -15.88 10.42
N SER A 190 -60.22 -16.46 9.34
CA SER A 190 -60.61 -17.81 8.89
C SER A 190 -60.36 -18.86 9.99
N THR A 191 -59.21 -18.82 10.66
CA THR A 191 -58.93 -19.76 11.76
C THR A 191 -59.82 -19.55 12.98
N LEU A 192 -60.20 -18.31 13.28
CA LEU A 192 -61.11 -17.98 14.38
C LEU A 192 -62.55 -18.40 14.06
N GLU A 193 -62.99 -18.25 12.81
CA GLU A 193 -64.27 -18.74 12.34
C GLU A 193 -64.37 -20.27 12.44
N GLU A 194 -63.33 -20.99 12.02
CA GLU A 194 -63.25 -22.45 12.19
C GLU A 194 -63.34 -22.86 13.66
N LYS A 195 -62.57 -22.22 14.54
CA LYS A 195 -62.62 -22.48 15.99
C LYS A 195 -64.02 -22.23 16.56
N ARG A 196 -64.65 -21.11 16.19
CA ARG A 196 -66.00 -20.78 16.63
C ARG A 196 -67.00 -21.85 16.20
N VAL A 197 -66.92 -22.34 14.97
CA VAL A 197 -67.82 -23.41 14.48
C VAL A 197 -67.59 -24.70 15.28
N MET A 198 -66.34 -25.10 15.52
CA MET A 198 -66.03 -26.29 16.34
C MET A 198 -66.60 -26.17 17.76
N GLU A 199 -66.36 -25.05 18.43
CA GLU A 199 -66.87 -24.81 19.78
C GLU A 199 -68.41 -24.82 19.81
N GLN A 200 -69.06 -24.21 18.81
CA GLN A 200 -70.52 -24.27 18.69
C GLN A 200 -71.04 -25.70 18.50
N THR A 201 -70.36 -26.52 17.69
CA THR A 201 -70.74 -27.93 17.53
C THR A 201 -70.55 -28.72 18.83
N GLN A 202 -69.45 -28.49 19.54
CA GLN A 202 -69.17 -29.14 20.82
C GLN A 202 -70.21 -28.78 21.89
N ILE A 203 -70.60 -27.50 21.98
CA ILE A 203 -71.66 -27.05 22.89
C ILE A 203 -72.99 -27.72 22.55
N ARG A 204 -73.36 -27.80 21.26
CA ARG A 204 -74.58 -28.50 20.83
C ARG A 204 -74.57 -29.97 21.23
N GLU A 205 -73.48 -30.68 20.98
CA GLU A 205 -73.34 -32.09 21.39
C GLU A 205 -73.43 -32.26 22.91
N GLN A 206 -72.85 -31.34 23.69
CA GLN A 206 -72.97 -31.36 25.15
C GLN A 206 -74.41 -31.14 25.60
N LEU A 207 -75.13 -30.21 24.94
CA LEU A 207 -76.52 -29.90 25.24
C LEU A 207 -77.43 -31.10 24.93
N GLU A 208 -77.25 -31.76 23.79
CA GLU A 208 -77.96 -33.01 23.46
C GLU A 208 -77.69 -34.13 24.47
N LYS A 209 -76.45 -34.26 24.97
CA LYS A 209 -76.12 -35.24 26.01
C LYS A 209 -76.86 -34.95 27.31
N VAL A 210 -76.91 -33.67 27.73
CA VAL A 210 -77.62 -33.22 28.92
C VAL A 210 -79.12 -33.46 28.78
N GLU A 211 -79.73 -33.09 27.64
CA GLU A 211 -81.15 -33.36 27.36
C GLU A 211 -81.46 -34.87 27.40
N SER A 212 -80.59 -35.71 26.84
CA SER A 212 -80.77 -37.17 26.91
C SER A 212 -80.67 -37.71 28.35
N ALA A 213 -79.82 -37.09 29.19
CA ALA A 213 -79.66 -37.48 30.58
C ALA A 213 -80.86 -37.02 31.42
N GLU A 214 -81.38 -35.82 31.14
CA GLU A 214 -82.61 -35.29 31.72
C GLU A 214 -83.80 -36.21 31.42
N GLN A 215 -84.01 -36.58 30.15
CA GLN A 215 -85.08 -37.51 29.76
C GLN A 215 -84.96 -38.88 30.45
N LYS A 216 -83.74 -39.41 30.60
CA LYS A 216 -83.49 -40.66 31.33
C LYS A 216 -83.79 -40.50 32.82
N LEU A 217 -83.38 -39.39 33.43
CA LEU A 217 -83.66 -39.10 34.83
C LEU A 217 -85.16 -38.98 35.08
N GLU A 218 -85.89 -38.26 34.22
CA GLU A 218 -87.35 -38.14 34.27
C GLU A 218 -88.03 -39.51 34.15
N ALA A 219 -87.59 -40.34 33.21
CA ALA A 219 -88.08 -41.72 33.07
C ALA A 219 -87.82 -42.55 34.34
N THR A 220 -86.64 -42.46 34.96
CA THR A 220 -86.34 -43.16 36.22
C THR A 220 -87.13 -42.63 37.41
N ALA A 221 -87.35 -41.30 37.50
CA ALA A 221 -88.13 -40.67 38.56
C ALA A 221 -89.60 -41.12 38.50
N ASN A 222 -90.18 -41.16 37.30
CA ASN A 222 -91.54 -41.68 37.09
C ASN A 222 -91.66 -43.16 37.49
N LEU A 223 -90.64 -43.96 37.20
CA LEU A 223 -90.59 -45.38 37.59
C LEU A 223 -90.51 -45.55 39.11
N CYS A 224 -89.70 -44.75 39.81
CA CYS A 224 -89.63 -44.75 41.27
C CYS A 224 -90.95 -44.31 41.90
N ALA A 225 -91.59 -43.26 41.37
CA ALA A 225 -92.88 -42.78 41.86
C ALA A 225 -93.97 -43.87 41.78
N MET A 226 -93.99 -44.67 40.70
CA MET A 226 -94.91 -45.81 40.54
C MET A 226 -94.67 -46.96 41.52
N VAL A 227 -93.44 -47.17 41.99
CA VAL A 227 -93.10 -48.26 42.93
C VAL A 227 -93.41 -47.88 44.39
N THR A 228 -93.48 -46.57 44.68
CA THR A 228 -93.76 -46.04 46.03
C THR A 228 -95.25 -45.79 46.32
N THR A 229 -96.13 -45.99 45.33
CA THR A 229 -97.60 -45.97 45.47
C THR A 229 -98.17 -47.38 45.44
#